data_AF-A0A1U7NQQ9-F1
#
_entry.id   AF-A0A1U7NQQ9-F1
#
_cell.length_a   1.000
_cell.length_b   1.000
_cell.length_c   1.000
_cell.angle_alpha   90.00
_cell.angle_beta   90.00
_cell.angle_gamma   90.00
#
_symmetry.space_group_name_H-M   'P 1'
#
loop_
_entity.id
_entity.type
_entity.pdbx_description
1 polymer ?
#
loop_
_entity_poly.entity_id
_entity_poly.type
_entity_poly.pdbx_seq_one_letter_code
_entity_poly.pdbx_strand_id
1 'polypeptide(L)' 'MRRIRKIVETVNLQGEFVYMADSLPEDACAIIVSYSGETPIYKEVIASLKQKKIPILGITNIGDNMVS' A
#
# COMPACT_ATOMS: atom_id res chain seq x y z
N MET A 1 -11.07 -8.76 -0.63
CA MET A 1 -12.31 -8.11 -1.14
C MET A 1 -12.93 -8.80 -2.36
N ARG A 2 -12.42 -9.95 -2.83
CA ARG A 2 -12.99 -10.67 -3.98
C ARG A 2 -14.47 -11.08 -3.79
N ARG A 3 -14.89 -11.40 -2.57
CA ARG A 3 -16.30 -11.76 -2.23
C ARG A 3 -17.30 -10.62 -2.48
N ILE A 4 -16.86 -9.36 -2.46
CA ILE A 4 -17.69 -8.19 -2.83
C ILE A 4 -17.41 -7.73 -4.26
N ARG A 5 -16.91 -8.63 -5.11
CA ARG A 5 -16.66 -8.44 -6.55
C ARG A 5 -15.67 -7.33 -6.88
N LYS A 6 -14.63 -7.15 -6.05
CA LYS A 6 -13.48 -6.27 -6.34
C LYS A 6 -12.26 -7.11 -6.74
N ILE A 7 -11.53 -6.63 -7.75
CA ILE A 7 -10.22 -7.18 -8.12
C ILE A 7 -9.26 -6.85 -6.96
N VAL A 8 -8.46 -7.83 -6.55
CA VAL A 8 -7.50 -7.67 -5.45
C VAL A 8 -6.25 -8.42 -5.82
N GLU A 9 -5.13 -7.73 -5.72
CA GLU A 9 -3.79 -8.28 -5.83
C GLU A 9 -3.09 -8.14 -4.48
N THR A 10 -2.40 -9.20 -4.08
CA THR A 10 -1.63 -9.24 -2.82
C THR A 10 -0.17 -9.46 -3.17
N VAL A 11 0.69 -8.58 -2.70
CA VAL A 11 2.13 -8.65 -2.94
C VAL A 11 2.79 -9.23 -1.69
N ASN A 12 3.45 -10.38 -1.83
CA ASN A 12 4.05 -11.08 -0.70
C ASN A 12 5.57 -10.85 -0.61
N LEU A 13 6.20 -10.46 -1.71
CA LEU A 13 7.64 -10.21 -1.77
C LEU A 13 7.93 -8.73 -1.58
N GLN A 14 8.66 -8.38 -0.51
CA GLN A 14 9.00 -6.98 -0.20
C GLN A 14 9.74 -6.28 -1.35
N GLY A 15 10.60 -7.00 -2.07
CA GLY A 15 11.32 -6.47 -3.23
C GLY A 15 10.43 -6.06 -4.41
N GLU A 16 9.17 -6.47 -4.44
CA GLU A 16 8.20 -6.14 -5.49
C GLU A 16 7.26 -4.99 -5.11
N PHE A 17 7.28 -4.51 -3.86
CA PHE A 17 6.29 -3.55 -3.38
C PHE A 17 6.30 -2.24 -4.18
N VAL A 18 7.48 -1.70 -4.46
CA VAL A 18 7.64 -0.45 -5.23
C VAL A 18 7.21 -0.65 -6.69
N TYR A 19 7.64 -1.74 -7.32
CA TYR A 19 7.23 -2.10 -8.68
C TYR A 19 5.70 -2.25 -8.80
N MET A 20 5.07 -2.87 -7.81
CA MET A 20 3.62 -2.99 -7.76
C MET A 20 2.94 -1.64 -7.58
N ALA A 21 3.40 -0.79 -6.67
CA ALA A 21 2.88 0.57 -6.53
C ALA A 21 2.98 1.37 -7.85
N ASP A 22 4.10 1.23 -8.57
CA ASP A 22 4.34 1.88 -9.86
C ASP A 22 3.49 1.33 -11.00
N SER A 23 3.01 0.09 -10.92
CA SER A 23 2.19 -0.54 -11.97
C SER A 23 0.67 -0.47 -11.73
N LEU A 24 0.22 0.00 -10.56
CA LEU A 24 -1.22 0.15 -10.27
C LEU A 24 -1.95 1.08 -11.26
N PRO A 25 -3.19 0.76 -11.67
CA PRO A 25 -4.04 1.66 -12.44
C PRO A 25 -4.47 2.89 -11.60
N GLU A 26 -4.85 3.98 -12.27
CA GLU A 26 -5.21 5.25 -11.61
C GLU A 26 -6.45 5.16 -10.69
N ASP A 27 -7.33 4.18 -10.93
CA ASP A 27 -8.54 3.93 -10.13
C ASP A 27 -8.32 2.90 -8.99
N ALA A 28 -7.07 2.49 -8.78
CA ALA A 28 -6.71 1.57 -7.71
C ALA A 28 -6.83 2.20 -6.31
N CYS A 29 -6.78 1.35 -5.30
CA CYS A 29 -6.63 1.75 -3.90
C CYS A 29 -5.63 0.79 -3.23
N ALA A 30 -4.64 1.35 -2.56
CA ALA A 30 -3.64 0.58 -1.83
C ALA A 30 -4.08 0.36 -0.38
N ILE A 31 -3.96 -0.87 0.10
CA ILE A 31 -4.17 -1.22 1.51
C ILE A 31 -2.85 -1.70 2.07
N ILE A 32 -2.28 -0.97 3.04
CA ILE A 32 -1.03 -1.34 3.70
C ILE A 32 -1.37 -1.85 5.09
N VAL A 33 -1.08 -3.12 5.34
CA VAL A 33 -1.27 -3.75 6.65
C VAL A 33 0.10 -3.90 7.29
N SER A 34 0.34 -3.18 8.37
CA SER A 34 1.62 -3.19 9.08
C SER A 34 1.40 -2.99 10.56
N TYR A 35 2.08 -3.78 11.40
CA TYR A 35 1.91 -3.64 12.85
C TYR A 35 2.42 -2.28 13.36
N SER A 36 3.68 -1.94 13.07
CA SER A 36 4.29 -0.68 13.50
C SER A 36 4.07 0.47 12.54
N GLY A 37 3.82 0.20 11.25
CA GLY A 37 3.78 1.23 10.20
C GLY A 37 5.14 1.84 9.84
N GLU A 38 6.25 1.34 10.41
CA GLU A 38 7.59 1.94 10.31
C GLU A 38 8.56 1.15 9.42
N THR A 39 8.10 0.13 8.70
CA THR A 39 8.99 -0.67 7.84
C THR A 39 9.55 0.21 6.71
N PRO A 40 10.89 0.34 6.57
CA PRO A 40 11.50 1.34 5.70
C PRO A 40 11.04 1.32 4.24
N ILE A 41 10.78 0.13 3.68
CA ILE A 41 10.29 -0.04 2.31
C ILE A 41 8.97 0.69 2.04
N TYR A 42 8.11 0.85 3.06
CA TYR A 42 6.84 1.54 2.91
C TYR A 42 7.02 3.02 2.60
N LYS A 43 8.15 3.64 2.94
CA LYS A 43 8.42 5.03 2.59
C LYS A 43 8.48 5.23 1.07
N GLU A 44 9.15 4.34 0.37
CA GLU A 44 9.28 4.37 -1.10
C GLU A 44 7.94 4.04 -1.77
N VAL A 45 7.24 3.03 -1.24
CA VAL A 45 5.90 2.64 -1.71
C VAL A 45 4.92 3.80 -1.58
N ILE A 46 4.84 4.45 -0.41
CA ILE A 46 3.94 5.57 -0.15
C ILE A 46 4.30 6.77 -1.04
N ALA A 47 5.59 7.01 -1.29
CA ALA A 47 6.01 8.08 -2.20
C ALA A 47 5.51 7.82 -3.63
N SER A 48 5.68 6.61 -4.16
CA SER A 48 5.17 6.19 -5.47
C SER A 48 3.64 6.34 -5.56
N LEU A 49 2.91 5.80 -4.58
CA LEU A 49 1.45 5.88 -4.52
C LEU A 49 0.95 7.33 -4.47
N LYS A 50 1.58 8.19 -3.66
CA LYS A 50 1.25 9.63 -3.57
C LYS A 50 1.54 10.36 -4.88
N GLN A 51 2.65 10.08 -5.54
CA GLN A 51 2.99 10.67 -6.84
C GLN A 51 1.91 10.35 -7.89
N LYS A 52 1.40 9.11 -7.86
CA LYS A 52 0.34 8.63 -8.75
C LYS A 52 -1.08 8.96 -8.28
N LYS A 53 -1.23 9.64 -7.13
CA LYS A 53 -2.52 9.99 -6.51
C LYS A 53 -3.39 8.77 -6.18
N ILE A 54 -2.79 7.62 -5.93
CA ILE A 54 -3.49 6.41 -5.50
C ILE A 54 -3.90 6.58 -4.02
N PRO A 55 -5.19 6.44 -3.67
CA PRO A 55 -5.63 6.43 -2.28
C PRO A 55 -4.96 5.32 -1.48
N ILE A 56 -4.58 5.62 -0.23
CA ILE A 56 -3.90 4.70 0.67
C ILE A 56 -4.74 4.51 1.92
N LEU A 57 -5.03 3.25 2.27
CA LEU A 57 -5.62 2.86 3.55
C LEU A 57 -4.58 2.12 4.39
N GLY A 58 -4.09 2.79 5.44
CA GLY A 58 -3.22 2.19 6.44
C GLY A 58 -4.02 1.43 7.50
N ILE A 59 -3.64 0.18 7.78
CA ILE A 59 -4.17 -0.60 8.90
C ILE A 59 -2.99 -0.93 9.82
N THR A 60 -2.94 -0.26 10.96
CA THR A 60 -1.83 -0.34 11.91
C THR A 60 -2.30 -0.49 13.36
N ASN A 61 -1.44 -1.09 14.19
CA ASN A 61 -1.72 -1.28 15.62
C ASN A 61 -1.18 -0.14 16.48
N ILE A 62 -0.27 0.67 15.95
CA ILE A 62 0.36 1.81 16.62
C ILE A 62 -0.09 3.07 15.86
N GLY A 63 -0.74 4.02 16.53
CA GLY A 63 -1.07 5.32 15.91
C GLY A 63 0.16 6.21 15.74
N ASP A 64 0.08 7.23 14.86
CA ASP A 64 1.20 8.12 14.45
C ASP A 64 2.41 7.35 13.90
N ASN A 65 2.33 6.90 12.65
CA ASN A 65 3.42 6.22 11.95
C ASN A 65 3.44 6.61 10.47
N MET A 66 4.47 6.19 9.73
CA MET A 66 4.62 6.54 8.31
C MET A 66 3.46 6.11 7.40
N VAL A 67 2.71 5.08 7.78
CA VAL A 67 1.58 4.51 7.02
C VAL A 67 0.24 5.18 7.36
N SER A 68 0.16 5.93 8.47
CA SER A 68 -1.08 6.50 9.01
C SER A 68 -1.21 8.01 8.79
#